data_AF-A0A937DMH0-F1
#
_entry.id   AF-A0A937DMH0-F1
#
_cell.length_a   1.000
_cell.length_b   1.000
_cell.length_c   1.000
_cell.angle_alpha   90.00
_cell.angle_beta   90.00
_cell.angle_gamma   90.00
#
_symmetry.space_group_name_H-M   'P 1'
#
loop_
_entity.id
_entity.type
_entity.pdbx_description
1 polymer ?
#
loop_
_entity_poly.entity_id
_entity_poly.type
_entity_poly.pdbx_seq_one_letter_code
_entity_poly.pdbx_strand_id
1 'polypeptide(L)'
;MSEDQTWTHLAFDRLIQDHVAPALKAQGYKKQGLNWRLFRPDTPARWQVVSLQKSRFSNREEISFTFELGIHWIDAPSTHLPPLGKSGPSVQSCQLQSRIGRLDSEHRDIWWDIDGGRWGPGHGPDCLEPVLAQLMPLLNESLPLWMHKYRQLPTTLDADADMLHMPSYMLIPGQRFESK
;
A
#
# COMPACT_ATOMS: atom_id res chain seq x y z
N MET A 1 8.73 4.01 -30.92
CA MET A 1 8.00 4.57 -29.77
C MET A 1 6.52 4.54 -30.17
N SER A 2 5.64 3.88 -29.42
CA SER A 2 4.21 3.90 -29.76
C SER A 2 3.67 5.31 -29.53
N GLU A 3 2.78 5.78 -30.41
CA GLU A 3 2.23 7.15 -30.41
C GLU A 3 1.44 7.55 -29.15
N ASP A 4 1.24 6.64 -28.19
CA ASP A 4 0.33 6.83 -27.06
C ASP A 4 1.00 7.14 -25.70
N GLN A 5 2.34 7.11 -25.59
CA GLN A 5 3.01 7.24 -24.29
C GLN A 5 3.51 8.68 -24.05
N THR A 6 2.87 9.38 -23.12
CA THR A 6 3.25 10.75 -22.74
C THR A 6 4.55 10.78 -21.91
N TRP A 7 5.21 11.93 -21.88
CA TRP A 7 6.38 12.17 -21.05
C TRP A 7 6.14 11.89 -19.56
N THR A 8 4.92 12.14 -19.08
CA THR A 8 4.49 11.85 -17.71
C THR A 8 4.51 10.35 -17.40
N HIS A 9 3.96 9.53 -18.30
CA HIS A 9 4.02 8.08 -18.12
C HIS A 9 5.44 7.54 -18.22
N LEU A 10 6.25 8.06 -19.15
CA LEU A 10 7.67 7.69 -19.26
C LEU A 10 8.46 8.03 -17.99
N ALA A 11 8.21 9.20 -17.40
CA ALA A 11 8.84 9.61 -16.14
C ALA A 11 8.41 8.70 -14.97
N PHE A 12 7.12 8.37 -14.88
CA PHE A 12 6.62 7.43 -13.86
C PHE A 12 7.21 6.02 -14.02
N ASP A 13 7.32 5.52 -15.25
CA ASP A 13 7.93 4.21 -15.52
C ASP A 13 9.42 4.21 -15.19
N ARG A 14 10.16 5.28 -15.51
CA ARG A 14 11.57 5.46 -15.13
C ARG A 14 11.74 5.50 -13.62
N LEU A 15 10.92 6.26 -12.89
CA LEU A 15 10.92 6.25 -11.43
C LEU A 15 10.87 4.81 -10.88
N ILE A 16 9.96 4.01 -11.41
CA ILE A 16 9.80 2.63 -10.95
C ILE A 16 11.04 1.79 -11.29
N GLN A 17 11.58 1.95 -12.48
CA GLN A 17 12.73 1.16 -12.97
C GLN A 17 14.03 1.54 -12.27
N ASP A 18 14.24 2.83 -12.01
CA ASP A 18 15.52 3.38 -11.57
C ASP A 18 15.63 3.42 -10.03
N HIS A 19 14.51 3.63 -9.32
CA HIS A 19 14.52 3.79 -7.87
C HIS A 19 13.73 2.72 -7.13
N VAL A 20 12.43 2.57 -7.42
CA VAL A 20 11.52 1.74 -6.58
C VAL A 20 11.80 0.25 -6.72
N ALA A 21 11.87 -0.27 -7.95
CA ALA A 21 12.06 -1.68 -8.18
C ALA A 21 13.44 -2.18 -7.72
N PRO A 22 14.56 -1.48 -7.98
CA PRO A 22 15.87 -1.88 -7.45
C PRO A 22 15.91 -1.91 -5.92
N ALA A 23 15.37 -0.87 -5.26
CA ALA A 23 15.36 -0.78 -3.80
C ALA A 23 14.58 -1.95 -3.16
N LEU A 24 13.36 -2.22 -3.64
CA LEU A 24 12.54 -3.32 -3.11
C LEU A 24 13.11 -4.69 -3.47
N LYS A 25 13.70 -4.85 -4.67
CA LYS A 25 14.36 -6.09 -5.08
C LYS A 25 15.56 -6.42 -4.20
N ALA A 26 16.36 -5.43 -3.82
CA ALA A 26 17.49 -5.61 -2.88
C ALA A 26 17.04 -6.17 -1.53
N GLN A 27 15.77 -5.95 -1.16
CA GLN A 27 15.14 -6.44 0.07
C GLN A 27 14.40 -7.79 -0.13
N GLY A 28 14.50 -8.39 -1.31
CA GLY A 28 13.89 -9.69 -1.63
C GLY A 28 12.45 -9.64 -2.14
N TYR A 29 11.88 -8.45 -2.36
CA TYR A 29 10.53 -8.33 -2.92
C TYR A 29 10.48 -8.78 -4.38
N LYS A 30 9.39 -9.45 -4.73
CA LYS A 30 9.06 -9.82 -6.11
C LYS A 30 8.00 -8.88 -6.68
N LYS A 31 8.29 -8.28 -7.83
CA LYS A 31 7.40 -7.33 -8.53
C LYS A 31 6.34 -8.05 -9.36
N GLN A 32 5.12 -7.51 -9.34
CA GLN A 32 4.06 -7.79 -10.32
C GLN A 32 3.25 -6.51 -10.58
N GLY A 33 3.42 -5.90 -11.76
CA GLY A 33 2.81 -4.61 -12.07
C GLY A 33 3.29 -3.52 -11.13
N LEU A 34 2.37 -2.84 -10.45
CA LEU A 34 2.65 -1.84 -9.41
C LEU A 34 2.67 -2.42 -7.98
N ASN A 35 2.67 -3.75 -7.84
CA ASN A 35 2.72 -4.43 -6.54
C ASN A 35 4.06 -5.14 -6.37
N TRP A 36 4.56 -5.17 -5.14
CA TRP A 36 5.76 -5.87 -4.72
C TRP A 36 5.42 -6.70 -3.48
N ARG A 37 5.87 -7.94 -3.45
CA ARG A 37 5.56 -8.88 -2.36
C ARG A 37 6.80 -9.54 -1.81
N LEU A 38 6.88 -9.62 -0.50
CA LEU A 38 7.88 -10.38 0.23
C LEU A 38 7.19 -11.47 1.05
N PHE A 39 7.59 -12.72 0.83
CA PHE A 39 7.10 -13.86 1.59
C PHE A 39 7.98 -14.09 2.82
N ARG A 40 7.35 -14.26 3.99
CA ARG A 40 8.00 -14.48 5.29
C ARG A 40 7.52 -15.80 5.91
N PRO A 41 8.13 -16.94 5.57
CA PRO A 41 7.67 -18.28 6.01
C PRO A 41 7.88 -18.54 7.51
N ASP A 42 8.64 -17.69 8.18
CA ASP A 42 9.01 -17.76 9.59
C ASP A 42 8.12 -16.88 10.49
N THR A 43 7.21 -16.09 9.90
CA THR A 43 6.33 -15.18 10.66
C THR A 43 4.84 -15.45 10.37
N PRO A 44 3.93 -15.20 11.32
CA PRO A 44 2.48 -15.27 11.06
C PRO A 44 2.04 -14.31 9.93
N ALA A 45 2.73 -13.18 9.80
CA ALA A 45 2.57 -12.21 8.72
C ALA A 45 3.26 -12.72 7.43
N ARG A 46 2.67 -13.75 6.82
CA ARG A 46 3.23 -14.48 5.68
C ARG A 46 3.60 -13.60 4.50
N TRP A 47 2.89 -12.50 4.28
CA TRP A 47 3.24 -11.56 3.22
C TRP A 47 3.33 -10.13 3.72
N GLN A 48 4.37 -9.45 3.25
CA GLN A 48 4.46 -8.00 3.23
C GLN A 48 4.25 -7.53 1.79
N VAL A 49 3.38 -6.56 1.59
CA VAL A 49 3.03 -6.02 0.28
C VAL A 49 3.30 -4.52 0.25
N VAL A 50 3.94 -4.06 -0.82
CA VAL A 50 4.11 -2.64 -1.14
C VAL A 50 3.50 -2.42 -2.51
N SER A 51 2.68 -1.38 -2.67
CA SER A 51 2.06 -1.04 -3.95
C SER A 51 2.15 0.44 -4.22
N LEU A 52 2.26 0.82 -5.50
CA LEU A 52 2.05 2.19 -5.94
C LEU A 52 0.59 2.39 -6.32
N GLN A 53 -0.10 3.25 -5.58
CA GLN A 53 -1.46 3.66 -5.88
C GLN A 53 -1.43 4.98 -6.65
N LYS A 54 -1.98 4.98 -7.86
CA LYS A 54 -2.25 6.23 -8.58
C LYS A 54 -3.54 6.86 -8.07
N SER A 55 -3.58 8.18 -8.04
CA SER A 55 -4.79 8.96 -7.78
C SER A 55 -5.79 8.71 -8.88
N ARG A 56 -7.08 8.61 -8.54
CA ARG A 56 -8.18 8.52 -9.52
C ARG A 56 -8.29 9.75 -10.41
N PHE A 57 -7.66 10.85 -10.02
CA PHE A 57 -7.63 12.11 -10.77
C PHE A 57 -6.43 12.22 -11.72
N SER A 58 -5.51 11.23 -11.68
CA SER A 58 -4.41 11.17 -12.63
C SER A 58 -4.95 11.02 -14.06
N ASN A 59 -4.28 11.68 -15.00
CA ASN A 59 -4.59 11.65 -16.41
C ASN A 59 -3.31 11.43 -17.24
N ARG A 60 -3.38 11.68 -18.55
CA ARG A 60 -2.23 11.47 -19.46
C ARG A 60 -1.09 12.46 -19.21
N GLU A 61 -1.39 13.65 -18.74
CA GLU A 61 -0.44 14.75 -18.53
C GLU A 61 0.03 14.82 -17.08
N GLU A 62 -0.77 14.33 -16.14
CA GLU A 62 -0.49 14.40 -14.71
C GLU A 62 -0.70 13.04 -14.02
N ILE A 63 0.32 12.57 -13.29
CA ILE A 63 0.21 11.39 -12.43
C ILE A 63 0.49 11.81 -11.00
N SER A 64 -0.51 11.63 -10.14
CA SER A 64 -0.33 11.71 -8.70
C SER A 64 -0.35 10.30 -8.12
N PHE A 65 0.59 9.97 -7.24
CA PHE A 65 0.70 8.62 -6.68
C PHE A 65 1.17 8.61 -5.21
N THR A 66 0.96 7.48 -4.54
CA THR A 66 1.43 7.22 -3.17
C THR A 66 1.82 5.76 -3.00
N PHE A 67 2.50 5.45 -1.89
CA PHE A 67 2.79 4.08 -1.48
C PHE A 67 1.70 3.55 -0.55
N GLU A 68 1.11 2.43 -0.94
CA GLU A 68 0.29 1.61 -0.07
C GLU A 68 1.08 0.40 0.44
N LEU A 69 0.80 0.04 1.68
CA LEU A 69 1.49 -0.99 2.45
C LEU A 69 0.45 -1.99 2.92
N GLY A 70 0.78 -3.28 2.90
CA GLY A 70 -0.13 -4.35 3.30
C GLY A 70 0.56 -5.48 4.05
N ILE A 71 -0.12 -6.05 5.05
CA ILE A 71 0.28 -7.29 5.73
C ILE A 71 -0.83 -8.34 5.56
N HIS A 72 -0.44 -9.52 5.07
CA HIS A 72 -1.34 -10.65 4.92
C HIS A 72 -1.00 -11.80 5.89
N TRP A 73 -1.97 -12.20 6.71
CA TRP A 73 -1.93 -13.43 7.54
C TRP A 73 -2.68 -14.56 6.85
N ILE A 74 -2.12 -15.77 6.86
CA ILE A 74 -2.75 -16.92 6.18
C ILE A 74 -3.90 -17.52 6.99
N ASP A 75 -3.84 -17.39 8.32
CA ASP A 75 -4.81 -17.99 9.25
C ASP A 75 -5.93 -17.03 9.66
N ALA A 76 -5.96 -15.82 9.11
CA ALA A 76 -7.00 -14.84 9.37
C ALA A 76 -8.25 -15.14 8.52
N PRO A 77 -9.47 -15.13 9.11
CA PRO A 77 -10.70 -15.28 8.33
C PRO A 77 -10.74 -14.20 7.25
N SER A 78 -10.73 -14.62 5.97
CA SER A 78 -10.65 -13.72 4.82
C SER A 78 -12.00 -13.54 4.11
N THR A 79 -13.11 -13.82 4.78
CA THR A 79 -14.46 -13.86 4.18
C THR A 79 -14.88 -12.55 3.50
N HIS A 80 -14.24 -11.43 3.85
CA HIS A 80 -14.49 -10.11 3.28
C HIS A 80 -13.36 -9.57 2.40
N LEU A 81 -12.28 -10.34 2.20
CA LEU A 81 -11.12 -9.89 1.43
C LEU A 81 -11.14 -10.49 0.01
N PRO A 82 -10.66 -9.75 -1.01
CA PRO A 82 -10.50 -10.29 -2.35
C PRO A 82 -9.61 -11.54 -2.33
N PRO A 83 -9.95 -12.57 -3.12
CA PRO A 83 -9.18 -13.81 -3.15
C PRO A 83 -7.73 -13.57 -3.56
N LEU A 84 -6.84 -14.41 -3.06
CA LEU A 84 -5.43 -14.36 -3.41
C LEU A 84 -5.24 -14.65 -4.91
N GLY A 85 -4.48 -13.79 -5.58
CA GLY A 85 -4.03 -14.07 -6.94
C GLY A 85 -3.01 -15.20 -6.97
N LYS A 86 -2.75 -15.75 -8.18
CA LYS A 86 -1.74 -16.80 -8.40
C LYS A 86 -0.33 -16.43 -7.90
N SER A 87 -0.05 -15.15 -7.78
CA SER A 87 1.26 -14.61 -7.40
C SER A 87 1.30 -14.03 -5.98
N GLY A 88 0.25 -14.28 -5.17
CA GLY A 88 0.10 -13.76 -3.81
C GLY A 88 -0.88 -12.58 -3.69
N PRO A 89 -0.99 -11.99 -2.48
CA PRO A 89 -1.96 -10.94 -2.15
C PRO A 89 -1.63 -9.59 -2.81
N SER A 90 -2.64 -8.87 -3.31
CA SER A 90 -2.50 -7.41 -3.49
C SER A 90 -2.63 -6.71 -2.13
N VAL A 91 -2.37 -5.40 -2.06
CA VAL A 91 -2.62 -4.65 -0.82
C VAL A 91 -4.09 -4.76 -0.41
N GLN A 92 -5.02 -4.72 -1.37
CA GLN A 92 -6.47 -4.85 -1.11
C GLN A 92 -6.86 -6.20 -0.49
N SER A 93 -6.08 -7.26 -0.74
CA SER A 93 -6.27 -8.57 -0.12
C SER A 93 -5.66 -8.68 1.27
N CYS A 94 -4.94 -7.67 1.77
CA CYS A 94 -4.28 -7.71 3.08
C CYS A 94 -5.25 -7.32 4.20
N GLN A 95 -5.14 -7.97 5.37
CA GLN A 95 -5.97 -7.64 6.54
C GLN A 95 -5.59 -6.29 7.13
N LEU A 96 -4.30 -5.93 7.11
CA LEU A 96 -3.85 -4.59 7.45
C LEU A 96 -3.33 -3.88 6.23
N GLN A 97 -3.76 -2.64 6.08
CA GLN A 97 -3.42 -1.76 4.97
C GLN A 97 -3.17 -0.36 5.50
N SER A 98 -2.17 0.33 4.96
CA SER A 98 -1.96 1.75 5.24
C SER A 98 -1.29 2.43 4.06
N ARG A 99 -1.50 3.74 3.91
CA ARG A 99 -0.61 4.56 3.09
C ARG A 99 0.62 4.92 3.90
N ILE A 100 1.75 5.06 3.23
CA ILE A 100 3.03 5.35 3.88
C ILE A 100 2.99 6.62 4.70
N GLY A 101 2.28 7.64 4.21
CA GLY A 101 2.18 8.92 4.89
C GLY A 101 1.49 8.84 6.26
N ARG A 102 0.57 7.88 6.43
CA ARG A 102 -0.07 7.64 7.74
C ARG A 102 0.86 6.98 8.75
N LEU A 103 2.02 6.48 8.34
CA LEU A 103 3.03 5.90 9.23
C LEU A 103 4.07 6.91 9.69
N ASP A 104 4.13 8.08 9.07
CA ASP A 104 4.91 9.21 9.60
C ASP A 104 4.32 9.63 10.96
N SER A 105 5.19 10.10 11.85
CA SER A 105 4.83 10.67 13.15
C SER A 105 3.83 11.83 13.05
N GLU A 106 3.83 12.53 11.92
CA GLU A 106 2.89 13.61 11.61
C GLU A 106 1.62 13.13 10.89
N HIS A 107 1.51 11.83 10.56
CA HIS A 107 0.36 11.20 9.88
C HIS A 107 -0.09 11.90 8.57
N ARG A 108 0.83 12.55 7.87
CA ARG A 108 0.52 13.32 6.65
C ARG A 108 0.20 12.37 5.50
N ASP A 109 -0.89 12.55 4.76
CA ASP A 109 -1.14 11.75 3.55
C ASP A 109 -0.19 12.23 2.43
N ILE A 110 0.95 11.56 2.25
CA ILE A 110 1.99 11.96 1.30
C ILE A 110 1.63 11.45 -0.10
N TRP A 111 1.64 12.38 -1.05
CA TRP A 111 1.48 12.13 -2.48
C TRP A 111 2.65 12.74 -3.25
N TRP A 112 3.00 12.12 -4.37
CA TRP A 112 4.00 12.61 -5.31
C TRP A 112 3.35 12.84 -6.65
N ASP A 113 3.70 13.96 -7.27
CA ASP A 113 3.12 14.38 -8.54
C ASP A 113 4.17 14.42 -9.64
N ILE A 114 3.77 13.98 -10.83
CA ILE A 114 4.52 14.10 -12.07
C ILE A 114 3.60 14.81 -13.07
N ASP A 115 4.00 15.98 -13.53
CA ASP A 115 3.28 16.81 -14.50
C ASP A 115 4.18 17.11 -15.70
N GLY A 116 3.72 16.74 -16.90
CA GLY A 116 4.47 16.93 -18.15
C GLY A 116 5.86 16.29 -18.12
N GLY A 117 6.02 15.18 -17.37
CA GLY A 117 7.31 14.50 -17.16
C GLY A 117 8.24 15.17 -16.14
N ARG A 118 7.80 16.24 -15.47
CA ARG A 118 8.52 16.91 -14.38
C ARG A 118 7.92 16.56 -13.04
N TRP A 119 8.76 16.52 -12.02
CA TRP A 119 8.31 16.32 -10.65
C TRP A 119 7.66 17.58 -10.09
N GLY A 120 6.61 17.39 -9.29
CA GLY A 120 6.01 18.47 -8.51
C GLY A 120 7.02 19.12 -7.55
N PRO A 121 6.75 20.35 -7.10
CA PRO A 121 7.65 21.08 -6.20
C PRO A 121 7.97 20.28 -4.93
N GLY A 122 9.26 20.09 -4.61
CA GLY A 122 9.68 19.43 -3.36
C GLY A 122 9.51 17.90 -3.32
N HIS A 123 9.16 17.26 -4.43
CA HIS A 123 8.83 15.82 -4.48
C HIS A 123 9.65 15.05 -5.52
N GLY A 124 10.86 15.51 -5.85
CA GLY A 124 11.75 14.83 -6.80
C GLY A 124 12.21 13.42 -6.34
N PRO A 125 12.97 12.70 -7.19
CA PRO A 125 13.46 11.35 -6.90
C PRO A 125 14.27 11.29 -5.60
N ASP A 126 15.03 12.34 -5.30
CA ASP A 126 15.86 12.48 -4.11
C ASP A 126 15.03 12.44 -2.81
N CYS A 127 13.75 12.80 -2.87
CA CYS A 127 12.82 12.74 -1.73
C CYS A 127 12.24 11.32 -1.52
N LEU A 128 12.40 10.44 -2.51
CA LEU A 128 11.85 9.08 -2.50
C LEU A 128 12.81 8.08 -1.85
N GLU A 129 14.12 8.28 -2.00
CA GLU A 129 15.13 7.38 -1.44
C GLU A 129 15.06 7.26 0.09
N PRO A 130 14.92 8.35 0.89
CA PRO A 130 14.76 8.23 2.33
C PRO A 130 13.49 7.46 2.71
N VAL A 131 12.43 7.61 1.93
CA VAL A 131 11.16 6.91 2.14
C VAL A 131 11.32 5.42 1.87
N LEU A 132 11.97 5.03 0.76
CA LEU A 132 12.26 3.64 0.42
C LEU A 132 13.19 2.97 1.44
N ALA A 133 14.19 3.71 1.94
CA ALA A 133 15.11 3.23 2.98
C ALA A 133 14.39 2.98 4.31
N GLN A 134 13.41 3.83 4.67
CA GLN A 134 12.63 3.70 5.90
C GLN A 134 11.45 2.73 5.79
N LEU A 135 10.96 2.46 4.58
CA LEU A 135 9.79 1.62 4.31
C LEU A 135 9.91 0.24 4.99
N MET A 136 11.12 -0.34 4.97
CA MET A 136 11.40 -1.66 5.54
C MET A 136 11.55 -1.67 7.06
N PRO A 137 12.37 -0.80 7.68
CA PRO A 137 12.35 -0.60 9.12
C PRO A 137 10.93 -0.37 9.64
N LEU A 138 10.17 0.54 9.03
CA LEU A 138 8.79 0.84 9.41
C LEU A 138 7.90 -0.40 9.36
N LEU A 139 7.92 -1.18 8.28
CA LEU A 139 7.10 -2.39 8.20
C LEU A 139 7.49 -3.42 9.25
N ASN A 140 8.79 -3.63 9.48
CA ASN A 140 9.29 -4.64 10.42
C ASN A 140 9.11 -4.23 11.89
N GLU A 141 9.29 -2.95 12.22
CA GLU A 141 9.12 -2.39 13.58
C GLU A 141 7.66 -2.16 13.93
N SER A 142 6.83 -1.80 12.96
CA SER A 142 5.39 -1.63 13.18
C SER A 142 4.66 -2.97 13.27
N LEU A 143 5.24 -4.04 12.71
CA LEU A 143 4.65 -5.39 12.70
C LEU A 143 4.26 -5.88 14.10
N PRO A 144 5.11 -5.81 15.14
CA PRO A 144 4.73 -6.13 16.52
C PRO A 144 3.56 -5.31 17.06
N LEU A 145 3.53 -3.99 16.82
CA LEU A 145 2.44 -3.11 17.27
C LEU A 145 1.14 -3.42 16.54
N TRP A 146 1.22 -3.65 15.24
CA TRP A 146 0.11 -4.06 14.39
C TRP A 146 -0.42 -5.44 14.80
N MET A 147 0.47 -6.38 15.11
CA MET A 147 0.09 -7.71 15.63
C MET A 147 -0.53 -7.63 17.02
N HIS A 148 -0.05 -6.76 17.90
CA HIS A 148 -0.64 -6.57 19.23
C HIS A 148 -2.08 -6.04 19.12
N LYS A 149 -2.28 -5.03 18.27
CA LYS A 149 -3.62 -4.49 17.97
C LYS A 149 -4.52 -5.55 17.32
N TYR A 150 -3.98 -6.36 16.40
CA TYR A 150 -4.74 -7.42 15.72
C TYR A 150 -5.14 -8.56 16.67
N ARG A 151 -4.27 -8.99 17.58
CA ARG A 151 -4.61 -10.03 18.59
C ARG A 151 -5.68 -9.59 19.58
N GLN A 152 -5.86 -8.29 19.77
CA GLN A 152 -6.93 -7.74 20.61
C GLN A 152 -8.26 -7.61 19.86
N LEU A 153 -8.29 -7.81 18.54
CA LEU A 153 -9.56 -7.87 17.82
C LEU A 153 -10.27 -9.17 18.23
N PRO A 154 -11.57 -9.10 18.61
CA PRO A 154 -12.32 -10.28 18.99
C PRO A 154 -12.25 -11.32 17.87
N THR A 155 -11.81 -12.53 18.21
CA THR A 155 -11.75 -13.68 17.27
C THR A 155 -13.13 -14.19 16.86
N THR A 156 -14.18 -13.75 17.57
CA THR A 156 -15.56 -14.03 17.23
C THR A 156 -16.13 -12.83 16.48
N LEU A 157 -16.09 -12.92 15.15
CA LEU A 157 -17.16 -12.45 14.29
C LEU A 157 -18.44 -13.22 14.67
N ASP A 158 -19.01 -12.90 15.83
CA ASP A 158 -20.45 -13.05 15.99
C ASP A 158 -21.09 -11.80 15.37
N ALA A 159 -21.98 -12.08 14.43
CA ALA A 159 -22.48 -11.16 13.43
C ALA A 159 -23.24 -9.98 14.03
N ASP A 160 -23.17 -8.86 13.31
CA ASP A 160 -24.13 -7.76 13.25
C ASP A 160 -24.22 -6.71 14.38
N ALA A 161 -23.57 -6.86 15.55
CA ALA A 161 -23.79 -5.88 16.63
C ALA A 161 -22.74 -4.75 16.79
N ASP A 162 -21.44 -5.01 16.59
CA ASP A 162 -20.38 -4.09 17.06
C ASP A 162 -19.65 -3.27 15.98
N MET A 163 -20.05 -3.37 14.71
CA MET A 163 -19.46 -2.54 13.64
C MET A 163 -19.80 -1.05 13.76
N LEU A 164 -20.73 -0.67 14.65
CA LEU A 164 -21.15 0.71 14.91
C LEU A 164 -20.17 1.51 15.81
N HIS A 165 -19.16 0.87 16.40
CA HIS A 165 -18.22 1.53 17.32
C HIS A 165 -16.75 1.46 16.90
N MET A 166 -16.45 1.05 15.65
CA MET A 166 -15.10 1.25 15.12
C MET A 166 -14.85 2.74 14.88
N PRO A 167 -13.69 3.28 15.32
CA PRO A 167 -13.35 4.67 15.02
C PRO A 167 -13.22 4.86 13.51
N SER A 168 -13.80 5.95 13.00
CA SER A 168 -14.14 6.18 11.59
C SER A 168 -12.97 6.08 10.60
N TYR A 169 -11.72 6.03 11.07
CA TYR A 169 -10.53 5.81 10.25
C TYR A 169 -10.32 4.34 9.81
N MET A 170 -11.12 3.39 10.32
CA MET A 170 -11.15 1.98 9.87
C MET A 170 -12.32 1.64 8.94
N LEU A 171 -13.20 2.60 8.62
CA LEU A 171 -14.26 2.39 7.64
C LEU A 171 -13.75 2.70 6.23
N ILE A 172 -14.03 1.80 5.30
CA ILE A 172 -13.81 1.99 3.85
C ILE A 172 -14.62 3.23 3.42
N PRO A 173 -14.02 4.26 2.79
CA PRO A 173 -14.80 5.39 2.28
C PRO A 173 -15.81 4.91 1.23
N GLY A 174 -17.11 4.99 1.55
CA GLY A 174 -18.19 4.79 0.56
C GLY A 174 -19.26 3.75 0.89
N GLN A 175 -19.21 3.01 2.00
CA GLN A 175 -20.33 2.15 2.38
C GLN A 175 -21.39 2.92 3.18
N ARG A 176 -22.52 3.24 2.55
CA ARG A 176 -23.78 3.55 3.26
C ARG A 176 -24.53 2.25 3.46
N PHE A 177 -24.83 1.92 4.72
CA PHE A 177 -25.81 0.89 5.04
C PHE A 177 -27.18 1.56 5.12
N GLU A 178 -28.08 1.23 4.19
CA GLU A 178 -29.51 1.49 4.38
C GLU A 178 -30.07 0.38 5.28
N SER A 179 -30.52 0.77 6.46
CA SER A 179 -31.23 -0.11 7.40
C SER A 179 -32.63 -0.40 6.86
N LYS A 180 -32.97 -1.69 6.73
CA LYS A 180 -34.38 -2.14 6.69
C LYS A 180 -34.83 -2.52 8.09
#